data_AF-A0A4R0NAZ1-F1
#
_entry.id   AF-A0A4R0NAZ1-F1
#
_cell.length_a   1.000
_cell.length_b   1.000
_cell.length_c   1.000
_cell.angle_alpha   90.00
_cell.angle_beta   90.00
_cell.angle_gamma   90.00
#
_symmetry.space_group_name_H-M   'P 1'
#
loop_
_entity.id
_entity.type
_entity.pdbx_description
1 polymer ?
#
loop_
_entity_poly.entity_id
_entity_poly.type
_entity_poly.pdbx_seq_one_letter_code
_entity_poly.pdbx_strand_id
1 'polypeptide(L)'
;MEDANNKSVRFNALTGEKFEKVAIKLGRNKRLVFMQMVDYFYRSKKDPIDLNDELLKKELANGINRILSFIKRQEGDFLLPIFSDTEGLMVIAKEHTKYFKAIGQYLINDDEHTKEMIKRMTSLDRAIAKTQNHLEEKALLKLRFKKILEYYISQRESFGWPVSAAKKEELQTHIRQSLENL
;
A
#
# COMPACT_ATOMS: atom_id res chain seq x y z
N MET A 1 -83.56 -24.41 -10.06
CA MET A 1 -82.47 -23.70 -10.74
C MET A 1 -83.09 -22.49 -11.41
N GLU A 2 -82.90 -21.30 -10.85
CA GLU A 2 -83.29 -20.06 -11.55
C GLU A 2 -82.46 -19.96 -12.83
N ASP A 3 -83.14 -19.79 -13.96
CA ASP A 3 -82.47 -19.53 -15.22
C ASP A 3 -81.70 -18.20 -15.07
N ALA A 4 -80.37 -18.26 -15.07
CA ALA A 4 -79.50 -17.09 -14.82
C ALA A 4 -79.59 -16.01 -15.93
N ASN A 5 -80.56 -16.12 -16.84
CA ASN A 5 -80.56 -15.55 -18.18
C ASN A 5 -81.78 -14.67 -18.44
N ASN A 6 -82.18 -13.89 -17.45
CA ASN A 6 -83.42 -13.11 -17.50
C ASN A 6 -83.24 -11.69 -18.06
N LYS A 7 -82.06 -11.33 -18.60
CA LYS A 7 -81.77 -9.96 -19.06
C LYS A 7 -81.29 -9.94 -20.51
N SER A 8 -81.95 -9.11 -21.32
CA SER A 8 -81.60 -8.88 -22.73
C SER A 8 -81.12 -7.45 -22.94
N VAL A 9 -79.98 -7.29 -23.60
CA VAL A 9 -79.45 -5.97 -24.00
C VAL A 9 -79.82 -5.73 -25.47
N ARG A 10 -80.52 -4.63 -25.74
CA ARG A 10 -80.90 -4.24 -27.10
C ARG A 10 -79.84 -3.32 -27.70
N PHE A 11 -79.50 -3.52 -28.96
CA PHE A 11 -78.56 -2.69 -29.73
C PHE A 11 -79.02 -2.62 -31.19
N ASN A 12 -78.50 -1.65 -31.95
CA ASN A 12 -78.86 -1.49 -33.36
C ASN A 12 -78.30 -2.62 -34.25
N ALA A 13 -78.89 -2.82 -35.43
CA ALA A 13 -78.50 -3.89 -36.35
C ALA A 13 -76.99 -3.86 -36.71
N LEU A 14 -76.43 -2.67 -36.91
CA LEU A 14 -75.01 -2.47 -37.21
C LEU A 14 -74.08 -2.96 -36.08
N THR A 15 -74.43 -2.69 -34.83
CA THR A 15 -73.69 -3.18 -33.65
C THR A 15 -73.83 -4.69 -33.53
N GLY A 16 -75.01 -5.22 -33.86
CA GLY A 16 -75.25 -6.66 -33.89
C GLY A 16 -74.39 -7.42 -34.89
N GLU A 17 -74.17 -6.85 -36.08
CA GLU A 17 -73.30 -7.42 -37.10
C GLU A 17 -71.83 -7.37 -36.66
N LYS A 18 -71.37 -6.24 -36.12
CA LYS A 18 -70.02 -6.11 -35.55
C LYS A 18 -69.80 -7.12 -34.43
N PHE A 19 -70.78 -7.29 -33.56
CA PHE A 19 -70.71 -8.22 -32.44
C PHE A 19 -70.67 -9.67 -32.89
N GLU A 20 -71.43 -10.04 -33.93
CA GLU A 20 -71.34 -11.36 -34.57
C GLU A 20 -69.93 -11.63 -35.10
N LYS A 21 -69.35 -10.67 -35.85
CA LYS A 21 -67.99 -10.81 -36.38
C LYS A 21 -66.94 -10.99 -35.27
N VAL A 22 -67.07 -10.27 -34.16
CA VAL A 22 -66.17 -10.42 -32.99
C VAL A 22 -66.35 -11.78 -32.31
N ALA A 23 -67.59 -12.22 -32.14
CA ALA A 23 -67.92 -13.52 -31.54
C ALA A 23 -67.34 -14.68 -32.37
N ILE A 24 -67.55 -14.64 -33.70
CA ILE A 24 -66.99 -15.61 -34.65
C ILE A 24 -65.46 -15.58 -34.60
N LYS A 25 -64.84 -14.40 -34.66
CA LYS A 25 -63.37 -14.25 -34.62
C LYS A 25 -62.75 -14.84 -33.36
N LEU A 26 -63.42 -14.71 -32.22
CA LEU A 26 -62.96 -15.26 -30.93
C LEU A 26 -63.39 -16.71 -30.71
N GLY A 27 -64.15 -17.32 -31.62
CA GLY A 27 -64.65 -18.70 -31.51
C GLY A 27 -65.62 -18.91 -30.34
N ARG A 28 -66.38 -17.87 -29.95
CA ARG A 28 -67.23 -17.87 -28.76
C ARG A 28 -68.64 -17.41 -29.11
N ASN A 29 -69.63 -17.83 -28.33
CA ASN A 29 -70.98 -17.28 -28.50
C ASN A 29 -71.01 -15.80 -28.06
N LYS A 30 -71.91 -15.02 -28.66
CA LYS A 30 -72.10 -13.60 -28.32
C LYS A 30 -72.22 -13.38 -26.81
N ARG A 31 -73.02 -14.19 -26.15
CA ARG A 31 -73.24 -14.12 -24.70
C ARG A 31 -71.93 -14.19 -23.89
N LEU A 32 -71.07 -15.17 -24.17
CA LEU A 32 -69.81 -15.36 -23.45
C LEU A 32 -68.86 -14.20 -23.69
N VAL A 33 -68.80 -13.69 -24.92
CA VAL A 33 -68.01 -12.49 -25.25
C VAL A 33 -68.52 -11.28 -24.47
N PHE A 34 -69.84 -11.09 -24.37
CA PHE A 34 -70.41 -9.99 -23.59
C PHE A 34 -70.04 -10.08 -22.11
N MET A 35 -70.21 -11.25 -21.49
CA MET A 35 -69.86 -11.46 -20.08
C MET A 35 -68.38 -11.16 -19.83
N GLN A 36 -67.49 -11.68 -20.69
CA GLN A 36 -66.05 -11.44 -20.59
C GLN A 36 -65.69 -9.97 -20.81
N MET A 37 -66.37 -9.28 -21.72
CA MET A 37 -66.17 -7.85 -21.97
C MET A 37 -66.56 -7.03 -20.73
N VAL A 38 -67.69 -7.34 -20.10
CA VAL A 38 -68.14 -6.69 -18.86
C VAL A 38 -67.13 -6.94 -17.73
N ASP A 39 -66.70 -8.20 -17.54
CA ASP A 39 -65.70 -8.55 -16.53
C ASP A 39 -64.35 -7.87 -16.80
N TYR A 40 -63.95 -7.78 -18.07
CA TYR A 40 -62.72 -7.12 -18.48
C TYR A 40 -62.75 -5.63 -18.13
N PHE A 41 -63.79 -4.90 -18.50
CA PHE A 41 -63.91 -3.48 -18.17
C PHE A 41 -64.04 -3.24 -16.67
N TYR A 42 -64.76 -4.11 -15.97
CA TYR A 42 -64.88 -4.03 -14.52
C TYR A 42 -63.54 -4.24 -13.78
N ARG A 43 -62.70 -5.19 -14.25
CA ARG A 43 -61.38 -5.47 -13.65
C ARG A 43 -60.32 -4.45 -14.04
N SER A 44 -60.26 -4.11 -15.33
CA SER A 44 -59.26 -3.20 -15.87
C SER A 44 -59.56 -1.73 -15.56
N LYS A 45 -60.80 -1.41 -15.15
CA LYS A 45 -61.30 -0.04 -14.92
C LYS A 45 -61.13 0.88 -16.14
N LYS A 46 -60.93 0.29 -17.33
CA LYS A 46 -60.81 1.01 -18.59
C LYS A 46 -62.18 1.48 -19.04
N ASP A 47 -62.23 2.71 -19.53
CA ASP A 47 -63.41 3.23 -20.21
C ASP A 47 -63.47 2.67 -21.64
N PRO A 48 -64.53 1.94 -22.05
CA PRO A 48 -64.69 1.47 -23.43
C PRO A 48 -64.69 2.59 -24.48
N ILE A 49 -64.91 3.84 -24.07
CA ILE A 49 -64.90 5.04 -24.92
C ILE A 49 -63.47 5.58 -25.11
N ASP A 50 -62.55 5.28 -24.19
CA ASP A 50 -61.13 5.65 -24.32
C ASP A 50 -60.40 4.70 -25.27
N LEU A 51 -60.50 5.00 -26.57
CA LEU A 51 -59.87 4.24 -27.66
C LEU A 51 -58.33 4.25 -27.62
N ASN A 52 -57.71 5.18 -26.89
CA ASN A 52 -56.29 5.49 -27.02
C ASN A 52 -55.43 5.02 -25.83
N ASP A 53 -56.06 4.40 -24.83
CA ASP A 53 -55.43 3.83 -23.62
C ASP A 53 -54.51 4.88 -22.94
N GLU A 54 -55.00 6.11 -22.78
CA GLU A 54 -54.22 7.25 -22.29
C GLU A 54 -53.70 7.03 -20.86
N LEU A 55 -54.46 6.29 -20.06
CA LEU A 55 -54.03 5.85 -18.73
C LEU A 55 -52.76 5.00 -18.78
N LEU A 56 -52.68 4.04 -19.71
CA LEU A 56 -51.51 3.19 -19.87
C LEU A 56 -50.29 4.00 -20.32
N LYS A 57 -50.47 4.91 -21.28
CA LYS A 57 -49.39 5.79 -21.75
C LYS A 57 -48.85 6.66 -20.62
N LYS A 58 -49.74 7.22 -19.79
CA LYS A 58 -49.36 8.04 -18.64
C LYS A 58 -48.55 7.24 -17.61
N GLU A 59 -48.99 6.03 -17.28
CA GLU A 59 -48.26 5.17 -16.33
C GLU A 59 -46.89 4.75 -16.88
N LEU A 60 -46.79 4.43 -18.18
CA LEU A 60 -45.51 4.12 -18.82
C LEU A 60 -44.57 5.33 -18.80
N ALA A 61 -45.06 6.52 -19.15
CA ALA A 61 -44.27 7.75 -19.11
C ALA A 61 -43.79 8.06 -17.67
N ASN A 62 -44.65 7.89 -16.67
CA ASN A 62 -44.30 8.04 -15.26
C ASN A 62 -43.24 7.03 -14.82
N GLY A 63 -43.37 5.76 -15.25
CA GLY A 63 -42.39 4.70 -14.99
C GLY A 63 -41.02 5.04 -15.58
N ILE A 64 -40.96 5.45 -16.84
CA ILE A 64 -39.73 5.88 -17.51
C ILE A 64 -39.09 7.06 -16.79
N ASN A 65 -39.87 8.08 -16.43
CA ASN A 65 -39.38 9.24 -15.70
C ASN A 65 -38.80 8.86 -14.33
N ARG A 66 -39.41 7.90 -13.64
CA ARG A 66 -38.90 7.39 -12.36
C ARG A 66 -37.56 6.66 -12.52
N ILE A 67 -37.42 5.84 -13.55
CA ILE A 67 -36.16 5.15 -13.87
C ILE A 67 -35.07 6.17 -14.21
N LEU A 68 -35.36 7.13 -15.09
CA LEU A 68 -34.40 8.18 -15.45
C LEU A 68 -33.97 9.02 -14.23
N SER A 69 -34.91 9.35 -13.35
CA SER A 69 -34.61 10.09 -12.12
C SER A 69 -33.73 9.28 -11.17
N PHE A 70 -33.97 7.98 -11.07
CA PHE A 70 -33.14 7.07 -10.28
C PHE A 70 -31.71 6.96 -10.84
N ILE A 71 -31.57 6.81 -12.17
CA ILE A 71 -30.25 6.76 -12.83
C ILE A 71 -29.49 8.06 -12.59
N LYS A 72 -30.11 9.22 -12.82
CA LYS A 72 -29.47 10.53 -12.56
C LYS A 72 -29.04 10.68 -11.11
N ARG A 73 -29.84 10.17 -10.18
CA ARG A 73 -29.48 10.16 -8.76
C ARG A 73 -28.31 9.22 -8.47
N GLN A 74 -28.25 8.03 -9.08
CA GLN A 74 -27.10 7.14 -8.94
C GLN A 74 -25.82 7.74 -9.53
N GLU A 75 -25.92 8.43 -10.67
CA GLU A 75 -24.80 9.15 -11.27
C GLU A 75 -24.26 10.23 -10.33
N GLY A 76 -25.15 11.03 -9.75
CA GLY A 76 -24.80 12.09 -8.80
C GLY A 76 -24.26 11.58 -7.47
N ASP A 77 -24.93 10.59 -6.87
CA ASP A 77 -24.65 10.13 -5.52
C ASP A 77 -23.44 9.17 -5.47
N PHE A 78 -23.13 8.45 -6.56
CA PHE A 78 -22.09 7.40 -6.55
C PHE A 78 -21.02 7.58 -7.64
N LEU A 79 -21.41 7.72 -8.90
CA LEU A 79 -20.42 7.68 -9.99
C LEU A 79 -19.51 8.91 -9.96
N LEU A 80 -20.06 10.11 -9.78
CA LEU A 80 -19.25 11.34 -9.70
C LEU A 80 -18.26 11.33 -8.53
N PRO A 81 -18.66 10.99 -7.28
CA PRO A 81 -17.72 10.82 -6.18
C PRO A 81 -16.61 9.81 -6.46
N ILE A 82 -16.94 8.63 -7.02
CA ILE A 82 -15.94 7.60 -7.33
C ILE A 82 -14.89 8.11 -8.32
N PHE A 83 -15.31 8.83 -9.38
CA PHE A 83 -14.37 9.42 -10.33
C PHE A 83 -13.47 10.49 -9.69
N SER A 84 -14.04 11.35 -8.84
CA SER A 84 -13.27 12.37 -8.14
C SER A 84 -12.28 11.76 -7.14
N ASP A 85 -12.72 10.76 -6.36
CA ASP A 85 -11.89 10.11 -5.34
C ASP A 85 -10.75 9.31 -5.98
N THR A 86 -11.02 8.64 -7.11
CA THR A 86 -9.97 7.92 -7.86
C THR A 86 -8.93 8.85 -8.45
N GLU A 87 -9.32 10.03 -8.94
CA GLU A 87 -8.36 11.06 -9.38
C GLU A 87 -7.50 11.56 -8.22
N GLY A 88 -8.13 11.84 -7.06
CA GLY A 88 -7.42 12.21 -5.83
C GLY A 88 -6.40 11.15 -5.39
N LEU A 89 -6.81 9.88 -5.38
CA LEU A 89 -5.93 8.74 -5.09
C LEU A 89 -4.78 8.63 -6.09
N MET A 90 -5.02 8.89 -7.38
CA MET A 90 -3.98 8.86 -8.41
C MET A 90 -2.92 9.95 -8.18
N VAL A 91 -3.35 11.15 -7.78
CA VAL A 91 -2.43 12.25 -7.42
C VAL A 91 -1.60 11.88 -6.20
N ILE A 92 -2.24 11.38 -5.14
CA ILE A 92 -1.55 10.94 -3.91
C ILE A 92 -0.54 9.83 -4.24
N ALA A 93 -0.93 8.82 -5.02
CA ALA A 93 -0.05 7.72 -5.41
C ALA A 93 1.17 8.20 -6.20
N LYS A 94 1.00 9.19 -7.10
CA LYS A 94 2.12 9.81 -7.83
C LYS A 94 3.08 10.52 -6.89
N GLU A 95 2.59 11.29 -5.93
CA GLU A 95 3.44 11.97 -4.95
C GLU A 95 4.16 10.98 -4.03
N HIS A 96 3.45 9.98 -3.51
CA HIS A 96 4.06 8.91 -2.70
C HIS A 96 5.17 8.18 -3.47
N THR A 97 4.97 7.91 -4.76
CA THR A 97 6.00 7.29 -5.60
C THR A 97 7.28 8.13 -5.67
N LYS A 98 7.17 9.47 -5.72
CA LYS A 98 8.34 10.36 -5.68
C LYS A 98 9.07 10.25 -4.33
N TYR A 99 8.34 10.28 -3.23
CA TYR A 99 8.92 10.13 -1.89
C TYR A 99 9.62 8.78 -1.73
N PHE A 100 8.99 7.68 -2.16
CA PHE A 100 9.62 6.35 -2.08
C PHE A 100 10.90 6.26 -2.90
N LYS A 101 10.96 6.88 -4.09
CA LYS A 101 12.19 6.95 -4.88
C LYS A 101 13.28 7.75 -4.14
N ALA A 102 12.94 8.89 -3.56
CA ALA A 102 13.89 9.71 -2.81
C ALA A 102 14.43 8.98 -1.58
N ILE A 103 13.56 8.30 -0.82
CA ILE A 103 13.94 7.47 0.32
C ILE A 103 14.83 6.32 -0.13
N GLY A 104 14.47 5.62 -1.22
CA GLY A 104 15.29 4.54 -1.77
C GLY A 104 16.69 5.02 -2.15
N GLN A 105 16.81 6.18 -2.82
CA GLN A 105 18.10 6.76 -3.17
C GLN A 105 18.91 7.17 -1.94
N TYR A 106 18.26 7.76 -0.93
CA TYR A 106 18.91 8.11 0.33
C TYR A 106 19.50 6.87 1.01
N LEU A 107 18.74 5.79 1.11
CA LEU A 107 19.19 4.54 1.76
C LEU A 107 20.38 3.90 1.05
N ILE A 108 20.42 3.96 -0.29
CA ILE A 108 21.56 3.47 -1.08
C ILE A 108 22.82 4.30 -0.75
N ASN A 109 22.70 5.62 -0.75
CA ASN A 109 23.82 6.50 -0.45
C ASN A 109 24.30 6.35 1.01
N ASP A 110 23.36 6.20 1.95
CA ASP A 110 23.64 6.01 3.38
C ASP A 110 24.39 4.70 3.65
N ASP A 111 24.03 3.61 2.96
CA ASP A 111 24.76 2.33 3.03
C ASP A 111 26.20 2.47 2.50
N GLU A 112 26.41 3.17 1.38
CA GLU A 112 27.74 3.45 0.86
C GLU A 112 28.59 4.28 1.84
N HIS A 113 28.01 5.34 2.40
CA HIS A 113 28.66 6.18 3.41
C HIS A 113 29.00 5.38 4.67
N THR A 114 28.10 4.52 5.13
CA THR A 114 28.30 3.66 6.30
C THR A 114 29.43 2.67 6.05
N LYS A 115 29.48 2.02 4.87
CA LYS A 115 30.58 1.12 4.49
C LYS A 115 31.94 1.82 4.48
N GLU A 116 32.00 3.03 3.93
CA GLU A 116 33.22 3.83 3.90
C GLU A 116 33.64 4.27 5.31
N MET A 117 32.68 4.66 6.15
CA MET A 117 32.93 5.00 7.55
C MET A 117 33.49 3.81 8.34
N ILE A 118 32.93 2.61 8.16
CA ILE A 118 33.43 1.37 8.80
C ILE A 118 34.88 1.09 8.37
N LYS A 119 35.21 1.25 7.08
CA LYS A 119 36.58 1.07 6.59
C LYS A 119 37.55 2.04 7.27
N ARG A 120 37.18 3.32 7.37
CA ARG A 120 37.99 4.34 8.04
C ARG A 120 38.16 4.03 9.52
N MET A 121 37.08 3.64 10.21
CA MET A 121 37.12 3.25 11.62
C MET A 121 38.08 2.08 11.84
N THR A 122 37.97 1.04 11.00
CA THR A 122 38.87 -0.13 11.06
C THR A 122 40.33 0.25 10.84
N SER A 123 40.61 1.20 9.94
CA SER A 123 41.98 1.69 9.71
C SER A 123 42.52 2.48 10.90
N LEU A 124 41.66 3.25 11.56
CA LEU A 124 41.98 4.04 12.73
C LEU A 124 42.26 3.13 13.93
N ASP A 125 41.46 2.09 14.14
CA ASP A 125 41.68 1.09 15.19
C ASP A 125 43.06 0.41 15.05
N ARG A 126 43.45 0.07 13.82
CA ARG A 126 44.79 -0.49 13.54
C ARG A 126 45.90 0.52 13.84
N ALA A 127 45.70 1.79 13.49
CA ALA A 127 46.68 2.84 13.76
C ALA A 127 46.84 3.09 15.27
N ILE A 128 45.75 3.06 16.02
CA ILE A 128 45.75 3.16 17.49
C ILE A 128 46.51 1.96 18.08
N ALA A 129 46.17 0.74 17.68
CA ALA A 129 46.85 -0.46 18.17
C ALA A 129 48.37 -0.43 17.90
N LYS A 130 48.77 -0.01 16.69
CA LYS A 130 50.19 0.15 16.34
C LYS A 130 50.87 1.20 17.22
N THR A 131 50.21 2.33 17.46
CA THR A 131 50.74 3.41 18.31
C THR A 131 50.90 2.93 19.74
N GLN A 132 49.92 2.19 20.26
CA GLN A 132 49.95 1.65 21.61
C GLN A 132 51.09 0.63 21.79
N ASN A 133 51.25 -0.31 20.84
CA ASN A 133 52.39 -1.24 20.86
C ASN A 133 53.72 -0.50 20.86
N HIS A 134 53.87 0.54 20.03
CA HIS A 134 55.11 1.31 19.98
C HIS A 134 55.40 2.06 21.30
N LEU A 135 54.36 2.55 21.98
CA LEU A 135 54.49 3.18 23.30
C LEU A 135 54.92 2.16 24.37
N GLU A 136 54.34 0.95 24.33
CA GLU A 136 54.69 -0.15 25.25
C GLU A 136 56.13 -0.64 25.02
N GLU A 137 56.53 -0.86 23.76
CA GLU A 137 57.90 -1.21 23.39
C GLU A 137 58.89 -0.15 23.84
N LYS A 138 58.57 1.14 23.62
CA LYS A 138 59.41 2.26 24.06
C LYS A 138 59.54 2.30 25.59
N ALA A 139 58.46 2.05 26.32
CA ALA A 139 58.50 1.99 27.78
C ALA A 139 59.36 0.81 28.27
N LEU A 140 59.23 -0.35 27.64
CA LEU A 140 60.04 -1.54 27.93
C LEU A 140 61.52 -1.32 27.63
N LEU A 141 61.84 -0.69 26.49
CA LEU A 141 63.21 -0.35 26.09
C LEU A 141 63.86 0.59 27.12
N LYS A 142 63.13 1.65 27.53
CA LYS A 142 63.59 2.56 28.60
C LYS A 142 63.84 1.83 29.91
N LEU A 143 62.97 0.89 30.29
CA LEU A 143 63.13 0.10 31.52
C LEU A 143 64.37 -0.81 31.44
N ARG A 144 64.55 -1.53 30.33
CA ARG A 144 65.73 -2.39 30.10
C ARG A 144 67.02 -1.59 30.11
N PHE A 145 67.06 -0.46 29.40
CA PHE A 145 68.22 0.43 29.40
C PHE A 145 68.53 0.99 30.79
N LYS A 146 67.50 1.40 31.55
CA LYS A 146 67.65 1.85 32.94
C LYS A 146 68.32 0.79 33.81
N LYS A 147 67.88 -0.48 33.72
CA LYS A 147 68.48 -1.59 34.48
C LYS A 147 69.96 -1.80 34.16
N ILE A 148 70.33 -1.71 32.88
CA ILE A 148 71.73 -1.83 32.44
C ILE A 148 72.56 -0.68 33.00
N LEU A 149 72.02 0.55 32.98
CA LEU A 149 72.69 1.72 33.53
C LEU A 149 72.87 1.63 35.06
N GLU A 150 71.83 1.20 35.78
CA GLU A 150 71.90 0.98 37.24
C GLU A 150 72.91 -0.12 37.60
N TYR A 151 72.94 -1.22 36.84
CA TYR A 151 73.96 -2.25 36.99
C TYR A 151 75.37 -1.71 36.74
N TYR A 152 75.57 -0.92 35.69
CA TYR A 152 76.86 -0.28 35.42
C TYR A 152 77.31 0.64 36.57
N ILE A 153 76.41 1.52 37.05
CA ILE A 153 76.71 2.46 38.14
C ILE A 153 77.07 1.70 39.42
N SER A 154 76.25 0.74 39.83
CA SER A 154 76.49 -0.06 41.04
C SER A 154 77.80 -0.85 40.98
N GLN A 155 78.10 -1.51 39.86
CA GLN A 155 79.38 -2.23 39.69
C GLN A 155 80.57 -1.27 39.75
N ARG A 156 80.47 -0.11 39.09
CA ARG A 156 81.52 0.91 39.12
C ARG A 156 81.77 1.44 40.53
N GLU A 157 80.72 1.71 41.31
CA GLU A 157 80.84 2.16 42.70
C GLU A 157 81.42 1.07 43.60
N SER A 158 81.07 -0.20 43.36
CA SER A 158 81.56 -1.34 44.15
C SER A 158 83.06 -1.58 44.05
N PHE A 159 83.70 -1.17 42.94
CA PHE A 159 85.10 -1.47 42.71
C PHE A 159 86.08 -0.67 43.58
N GLY A 160 85.67 0.45 44.19
CA GLY A 160 86.56 1.31 44.99
C GLY A 160 87.79 1.82 44.20
N TRP A 161 88.79 2.41 44.88
CA TRP A 161 90.09 2.75 44.28
C TRP A 161 91.20 1.92 44.94
N PRO A 162 92.15 1.31 44.20
CA PRO A 162 92.33 1.28 42.73
C PRO A 162 91.75 0.00 42.08
N VAL A 163 91.06 0.17 40.93
CA VAL A 163 90.47 -0.93 40.13
C VAL A 163 91.43 -1.39 39.02
N SER A 164 91.62 -2.70 38.85
CA SER A 164 92.43 -3.26 37.75
C SER A 164 91.80 -3.01 36.37
N ALA A 165 92.64 -2.84 35.35
CA ALA A 165 92.20 -2.62 33.97
C ALA A 165 91.31 -3.77 33.45
N ALA A 166 91.63 -5.02 33.82
CA ALA A 166 90.86 -6.21 33.44
C ALA A 166 89.38 -6.15 33.90
N LYS A 167 89.12 -5.73 35.15
CA LYS A 167 87.75 -5.60 35.68
C LYS A 167 86.94 -4.50 34.98
N LYS A 168 87.61 -3.43 34.53
CA LYS A 168 86.96 -2.37 33.75
C LYS A 168 86.56 -2.86 32.36
N GLU A 169 87.41 -3.66 31.73
CA GLU A 169 87.18 -4.21 30.39
C GLU A 169 86.08 -5.29 30.40
N GLU A 170 86.05 -6.12 31.43
CA GLU A 170 84.98 -7.09 31.66
C GLU A 170 83.61 -6.41 31.84
N LEU A 171 83.54 -5.38 32.70
CA LEU A 171 82.30 -4.60 32.88
C LEU A 171 81.86 -3.92 31.57
N GLN A 172 82.79 -3.34 30.81
CA GLN A 172 82.46 -2.73 29.51
C GLN A 172 81.93 -3.76 28.52
N THR A 173 82.54 -4.94 28.46
CA THR A 173 82.11 -6.03 27.57
C THR A 173 80.72 -6.52 27.93
N HIS A 174 80.44 -6.72 29.22
CA HIS A 174 79.11 -7.12 29.71
C HIS A 174 78.04 -6.09 29.36
N ILE A 175 78.31 -4.79 29.53
CA ILE A 175 77.36 -3.73 29.18
C ILE A 175 77.13 -3.66 27.67
N ARG A 176 78.18 -3.77 26.84
CA ARG A 176 78.02 -3.79 25.38
C ARG A 176 77.15 -4.96 24.92
N GLN A 177 77.41 -6.17 25.42
CA GLN A 177 76.57 -7.34 25.13
C GLN A 177 75.13 -7.16 25.64
N SER A 178 74.93 -6.54 26.81
CA SER A 178 73.59 -6.26 27.33
C SER A 178 72.83 -5.23 26.48
N LEU A 179 73.53 -4.29 25.86
CA LEU A 179 72.97 -3.32 24.91
C LEU A 179 72.67 -3.94 23.53
N GLU A 180 73.45 -4.92 23.09
CA GLU A 180 73.18 -5.67 21.85
C GLU A 180 71.94 -6.57 21.97
N ASN A 181 71.64 -7.06 23.17
CA ASN A 181 70.50 -7.95 23.45
C ASN A 181 69.17 -7.21 23.77
N LEU A 182 69.13 -5.90 23.54
CA LEU A 182 68.09 -5.00 24.07
C LEU A 182 66.87 -4.86 23.15
#